data_AF-A0A838JV80-F1
#
_entry.id   AF-A0A838JV80-F1
#
_cell.length_a   1.000
_cell.length_b   1.000
_cell.length_c   1.000
_cell.angle_alpha   90.00
_cell.angle_beta   90.00
_cell.angle_gamma   90.00
#
_symmetry.space_group_name_H-M   'P 1'
#
loop_
_entity.id
_entity.type
_entity.pdbx_description
1 polymer ?
#
loop_
_entity_poly.entity_id
_entity_poly.type
_entity_poly.pdbx_seq_one_letter_code
_entity_poly.pdbx_strand_id
1 'polypeptide(L)'
;MLLYPPTMRAHEIENLAEGGAVQISPARLPLTLLVWGESRVVPILLTNFSVTEEAFDQNLNPIQAKVELGMRVLTYMELQQSSLGSSAYLSYQRQKETLSQRHLSGGGDAGRIGGLAQQAVTRPGAG
;
A
#
# COMPACT_ATOMS: atom_id res chain seq x y z
N MET A 1 -2.66 8.33 -18.35
CA MET A 1 -2.26 6.93 -18.58
C MET A 1 -1.40 6.53 -17.37
N LEU A 2 -1.81 5.50 -16.62
CA LEU A 2 -1.24 5.18 -15.30
C LEU A 2 0.00 4.28 -15.38
N LEU A 3 0.08 3.42 -16.39
CA LEU A 3 1.11 2.40 -16.51
C LEU A 3 2.18 2.73 -17.56
N TYR A 4 1.80 3.48 -18.59
CA TYR A 4 2.68 3.84 -19.70
C TYR A 4 2.78 5.35 -19.83
N PRO A 5 3.97 5.87 -20.18
CA PRO A 5 4.12 7.28 -20.50
C PRO A 5 3.25 7.63 -21.73
N PRO A 6 2.73 8.86 -21.83
CA PRO A 6 1.99 9.32 -23.00
C PRO A 6 2.86 9.22 -24.26
N THR A 7 2.27 8.87 -25.41
CA THR A 7 2.99 8.77 -26.69
C THR A 7 3.71 10.06 -27.07
N MET A 8 3.15 11.23 -26.74
CA MET A 8 3.84 12.53 -26.94
C MET A 8 5.18 12.60 -26.22
N ARG A 9 5.29 12.03 -25.01
CA ARG A 9 6.54 11.98 -24.23
C ARG A 9 7.59 11.09 -24.90
N ALA A 10 7.16 10.02 -25.56
CA ALA A 10 8.07 9.15 -26.30
C ALA A 10 8.69 9.90 -27.48
N HIS A 11 7.89 10.63 -28.26
CA HIS A 11 8.38 11.45 -29.36
C HIS A 11 9.28 12.61 -28.90
N GLU A 12 8.97 13.25 -27.76
CA GLU A 12 9.84 14.28 -27.17
C GLU A 12 11.22 13.72 -26.80
N ILE A 13 11.27 12.53 -26.20
CA ILE A 13 12.53 11.86 -25.83
C ILE A 13 13.33 11.50 -27.08
N GLU A 14 12.67 11.01 -28.14
CA GLU A 14 13.29 10.65 -29.40
C GLU A 14 13.92 11.86 -30.10
N ASN A 15 13.21 12.98 -30.19
CA ASN A 15 13.74 14.24 -30.74
C ASN A 15 14.94 14.78 -29.93
N LEU A 16 14.90 14.66 -28.59
CA LEU A 16 16.02 15.05 -27.74
C LEU A 16 17.22 14.10 -27.87
N ALA A 17 16.97 12.83 -28.23
CA ALA A 17 18.00 11.82 -28.48
C ALA A 17 18.77 12.13 -29.76
N GLU A 18 18.05 12.49 -30.82
CA GLU A 18 18.63 12.92 -32.10
C GLU A 18 19.50 14.17 -31.92
N GLY A 19 19.14 15.05 -30.98
CA GLY A 19 19.92 16.24 -30.63
C GLY A 19 21.11 16.01 -29.69
N GLY A 20 21.43 14.76 -29.31
CA GLY A 20 22.55 14.43 -28.43
C GLY A 20 22.40 14.90 -26.96
N ALA A 21 21.18 15.24 -26.54
CA ALA A 21 20.89 15.86 -25.24
C ALA A 21 20.05 14.96 -24.30
N VAL A 22 20.01 13.65 -24.52
CA VAL A 22 19.22 12.74 -23.68
C VAL A 22 19.81 12.61 -22.28
N GLN A 23 19.14 13.23 -21.32
CA GLN A 23 19.13 12.75 -19.95
C GLN A 23 18.00 11.75 -19.79
N ILE A 24 18.34 10.49 -19.53
CA ILE A 24 17.38 9.46 -19.14
C ILE A 24 16.92 9.79 -17.72
N SER A 25 15.90 10.62 -17.60
CA SER A 25 15.17 10.81 -16.35
C SER A 25 14.03 9.80 -16.31
N PRO A 26 13.81 9.11 -15.17
CA PRO A 26 12.66 8.23 -15.02
C PRO A 26 11.37 9.00 -15.35
N ALA A 27 10.52 8.41 -16.19
CA ALA A 27 9.22 8.99 -16.49
C ALA A 27 8.44 9.21 -15.19
N ARG A 28 8.04 10.46 -14.93
CA ARG A 28 7.20 10.79 -13.77
C ARG A 28 5.81 10.20 -14.01
N LEU A 29 5.53 9.07 -13.38
CA LEU A 29 4.20 8.48 -13.34
C LEU A 29 3.28 9.36 -12.46
N PRO A 30 1.99 9.46 -12.81
CA PRO A 30 1.03 10.16 -11.97
C PRO A 30 0.89 9.47 -10.61
N LEU A 31 0.66 10.28 -9.56
CA LEU A 31 0.38 9.76 -8.23
C LEU A 31 -0.91 8.93 -8.27
N THR A 32 -0.81 7.64 -7.93
CA THR A 32 -1.96 6.74 -7.89
C THR A 32 -2.31 6.42 -6.45
N LEU A 33 -3.58 6.58 -6.09
CA LEU A 33 -4.10 6.28 -4.76
C LEU A 33 -5.06 5.11 -4.85
N LEU A 34 -4.88 4.12 -3.98
CA LEU A 34 -5.86 3.09 -3.72
C LEU A 34 -6.74 3.55 -2.56
N VAL A 35 -8.04 3.70 -2.82
CA VAL A 35 -9.05 4.05 -1.82
C VAL A 35 -9.82 2.77 -1.45
N TRP A 36 -9.64 2.29 -0.23
CA TRP A 36 -10.29 1.09 0.30
C TRP A 36 -11.20 1.48 1.48
N GLY A 37 -12.37 2.03 1.15
CA GLY A 37 -13.26 2.64 2.13
C GLY A 37 -12.74 3.99 2.65
N GLU A 38 -13.47 4.62 3.57
CA GLU A 38 -13.15 5.97 4.06
C GLU A 38 -11.81 6.06 4.79
N SER A 39 -11.43 5.01 5.52
CA SER A 39 -10.24 5.07 6.38
C SER A 39 -8.95 4.73 5.63
N ARG A 40 -8.98 3.88 4.60
CA ARG A 40 -7.76 3.32 4.01
C ARG A 40 -7.48 3.89 2.63
N VAL A 41 -6.81 5.04 2.60
CA VAL A 41 -6.26 5.62 1.38
C VAL A 41 -4.75 5.46 1.38
N VAL A 42 -4.19 4.79 0.38
CA VAL A 42 -2.75 4.51 0.30
C VAL A 42 -2.18 4.86 -1.08
N PRO A 43 -0.98 5.50 -1.14
CA PRO A 43 -0.28 5.68 -2.40
C PRO A 43 0.26 4.35 -2.88
N ILE A 44 0.02 4.03 -4.14
CA ILE A 44 0.43 2.78 -4.76
C ILE A 44 1.18 3.02 -6.07
N LEU A 45 2.01 2.04 -6.42
CA LEU A 45 2.57 1.84 -7.74
C LEU A 45 1.95 0.57 -8.33
N LEU A 46 1.38 0.68 -9.54
CA LEU A 46 0.97 -0.50 -10.29
C LEU A 46 2.22 -1.19 -10.83
N THR A 47 2.41 -2.45 -10.46
CA THR A 47 3.55 -3.26 -10.87
C THR A 47 3.18 -4.24 -11.97
N ASN A 48 1.92 -4.70 -12.00
CA ASN A 48 1.43 -5.63 -13.00
C ASN A 48 -0.02 -5.32 -13.37
N PHE A 49 -0.38 -5.55 -14.62
CA PHE A 49 -1.74 -5.42 -15.14
C PHE A 49 -1.97 -6.51 -16.18
N SER A 50 -2.94 -7.38 -15.91
CA SER A 50 -3.35 -8.43 -16.82
C SER A 50 -4.87 -8.42 -16.95
N VAL A 51 -5.37 -8.66 -18.16
CA VAL A 51 -6.78 -8.78 -18.47
C VAL A 51 -6.99 -10.11 -19.18
N THR A 52 -7.87 -10.93 -18.65
CA THR A 52 -8.30 -12.19 -19.27
C THR A 52 -9.74 -12.06 -19.69
N GLU A 53 -10.00 -12.13 -20.99
CA GLU A 53 -11.33 -12.04 -21.57
C GLU A 53 -11.98 -13.43 -21.53
N GLU A 54 -13.16 -13.54 -20.91
CA GLU A 54 -13.81 -14.82 -20.61
C GLU A 54 -14.99 -15.12 -21.53
N ALA A 55 -15.68 -14.08 -22.02
CA ALA A 55 -16.83 -14.22 -22.90
C ALA A 55 -16.93 -13.07 -23.88
N PHE A 56 -17.47 -13.36 -25.07
CA PHE A 56 -17.58 -12.43 -26.18
C PHE A 56 -19.01 -12.40 -26.76
N ASP A 57 -19.43 -11.28 -27.33
CA ASP A 57 -20.65 -11.20 -28.14
C ASP A 57 -20.46 -11.78 -29.57
N GLN A 58 -21.50 -11.73 -30.40
CA GLN A 58 -21.43 -12.22 -31.80
C GLN A 58 -20.43 -11.44 -32.68
N ASN A 59 -20.09 -10.22 -32.28
CA ASN A 59 -19.13 -9.35 -32.95
C ASN A 59 -17.73 -9.45 -32.33
N LEU A 60 -17.49 -10.44 -31.45
CA LEU A 60 -16.23 -10.67 -30.75
C LEU A 60 -15.80 -9.51 -29.82
N ASN A 61 -16.75 -8.72 -29.33
CA ASN A 61 -16.48 -7.77 -28.26
C ASN A 61 -16.53 -8.49 -26.90
N PRO A 62 -15.54 -8.29 -26.02
CA PRO A 62 -15.55 -8.91 -24.70
C PRO A 62 -16.71 -8.35 -23.87
N ILE A 63 -17.59 -9.24 -23.40
CA ILE A 63 -18.71 -8.91 -22.51
C ILE A 63 -18.40 -9.26 -21.05
N GLN A 64 -17.38 -10.09 -20.83
CA GLN A 64 -16.88 -10.45 -19.51
C GLN A 64 -15.35 -10.56 -19.55
N ALA A 65 -14.70 -9.94 -18.57
CA ALA A 65 -13.26 -10.03 -18.40
C ALA A 65 -12.89 -10.04 -16.91
N LYS A 66 -11.86 -10.81 -16.60
CA LYS A 66 -11.19 -10.83 -15.31
C LYS A 66 -9.96 -9.93 -15.37
N VAL A 67 -9.86 -8.98 -14.44
CA VAL A 67 -8.71 -8.07 -14.33
C VAL A 67 -7.87 -8.46 -13.13
N GLU A 68 -6.58 -8.67 -13.36
CA GLU A 68 -5.59 -8.94 -12.32
C GLU A 68 -4.61 -7.76 -12.22
N LEU A 69 -4.53 -7.17 -11.03
CA LEU A 69 -3.73 -5.99 -10.74
C LEU A 69 -2.69 -6.33 -9.66
N GLY A 70 -1.41 -6.20 -10.01
CA GLY A 70 -0.32 -6.20 -9.05
C GLY A 70 -0.03 -4.77 -8.59
N MET A 71 -0.05 -4.53 -7.28
CA MET A 71 0.17 -3.20 -6.72
C MET A 71 1.14 -3.28 -5.54
N ARG A 72 1.99 -2.26 -5.42
CA ARG A 72 2.89 -2.08 -4.28
C ARG A 72 2.64 -0.72 -3.62
N VAL A 73 2.54 -0.71 -2.30
CA VAL A 73 2.40 0.55 -1.54
C VAL A 73 3.72 1.33 -1.61
N LEU A 74 3.63 2.61 -1.95
CA LEU A 74 4.77 3.52 -1.98
C LEU A 74 5.10 3.99 -0.56
N THR A 75 6.38 3.98 -0.23
CA THR A 75 6.87 4.43 1.09
C THR A 75 7.44 5.84 1.04
N TYR A 76 7.70 6.43 2.21
CA TYR A 76 8.30 7.76 2.33
C TYR A 76 9.67 7.91 1.65
N MET A 77 10.38 6.80 1.42
CA MET A 77 11.70 6.80 0.75
C MET A 77 11.59 7.00 -0.77
N GLU A 78 10.43 6.66 -1.35
CA GLU A 78 10.19 6.67 -2.79
C GLU A 78 9.38 7.89 -3.23
N LEU A 79 8.77 8.58 -2.27
CA LEU A 79 7.97 9.76 -2.47
C LEU A 79 8.83 11.00 -2.22
N GLN A 80 8.72 12.00 -3.09
CA GLN A 80 9.38 13.29 -2.85
C GLN A 80 8.90 13.87 -1.52
N GLN A 81 9.83 14.38 -0.72
CA GLN A 81 9.53 15.02 0.55
C GLN A 81 8.57 16.20 0.29
N SER A 82 7.51 16.33 1.10
CA SER A 82 6.42 17.31 0.92
C SER A 82 5.45 17.07 -0.26
N SER A 83 5.47 15.90 -0.90
CA SER A 83 4.45 15.54 -1.90
C SER A 83 3.13 15.07 -1.28
N LEU A 84 2.02 15.21 -2.04
CA LEU A 84 0.70 14.70 -1.62
C LEU A 84 0.73 13.20 -1.27
N GLY A 85 1.49 12.41 -2.02
CA GLY A 85 1.67 10.98 -1.73
C GLY A 85 2.32 10.73 -0.37
N SER A 86 3.32 11.54 0.02
CA SER A 86 3.97 11.43 1.33
C SER A 86 2.98 11.68 2.47
N SER A 87 2.13 12.72 2.33
CA SER A 87 1.09 13.02 3.31
C SER A 87 0.05 11.89 3.43
N ALA A 88 -0.34 11.28 2.31
CA ALA A 88 -1.25 10.15 2.28
C ALA A 88 -0.67 8.93 2.99
N TYR A 89 0.59 8.57 2.70
CA TYR A 89 1.28 7.46 3.37
C TYR A 89 1.38 7.67 4.88
N LEU A 90 1.75 8.86 5.34
CA LEU A 90 1.85 9.17 6.77
C LEU A 90 0.49 9.07 7.48
N SER A 91 -0.60 9.50 6.82
CA SER A 91 -1.95 9.36 7.38
C SER A 91 -2.34 7.90 7.59
N TYR A 92 -2.05 7.04 6.60
CA TYR A 92 -2.27 5.61 6.68
C TYR A 92 -1.44 4.96 7.79
N GLN A 93 -0.16 5.33 7.91
CA GLN A 93 0.74 4.80 8.93
C GLN A 93 0.26 5.14 10.35
N ARG A 94 -0.20 6.37 10.61
CA ARG A 94 -0.77 6.76 11.91
C ARG A 94 -2.03 5.96 12.27
N GLN A 95 -2.88 5.68 11.28
CA GLN A 95 -4.06 4.85 11.51
C GLN A 95 -3.69 3.42 11.89
N LYS A 96 -2.71 2.83 11.20
CA LYS A 96 -2.17 1.50 11.58
C LYS A 96 -1.61 1.50 13.01
N GLU A 97 -0.86 2.53 13.38
CA GLU A 97 -0.30 2.67 14.73
C GLU A 97 -1.41 2.75 15.78
N THR A 98 -2.47 3.53 15.51
CA THR A 98 -3.64 3.63 16.39
C THR A 98 -4.35 2.29 16.56
N LEU A 99 -4.52 1.52 15.47
CA LEU A 99 -5.10 0.18 15.53
C LEU A 99 -4.23 -0.79 16.34
N SER A 100 -2.90 -0.76 16.11
CA SER A 100 -1.95 -1.59 16.86
C SER A 100 -1.99 -1.31 18.37
N GLN A 101 -2.02 -0.03 18.76
CA GLN A 101 -2.12 0.37 20.16
C GLN A 101 -3.41 -0.15 20.81
N ARG A 102 -4.56 -0.06 20.12
CA ARG A 102 -5.83 -0.59 20.63
C ARG A 102 -5.79 -2.11 20.86
N HIS A 103 -5.11 -2.86 19.99
CA HIS A 103 -4.93 -4.30 20.18
C HIS A 103 -4.01 -4.63 21.36
N LEU A 104 -2.92 -3.87 21.57
CA LEU A 104 -2.05 -4.04 22.73
C LEU A 104 -2.77 -3.73 24.05
N SER A 105 -3.58 -2.67 24.09
CA SER A 105 -4.33 -2.28 25.30
C SER A 105 -5.47 -3.25 25.67
N GLY A 106 -5.93 -4.07 24.71
CA GLY A 106 -6.93 -5.12 24.96
C GLY A 106 -6.36 -6.45 25.47
N GLY A 107 -5.03 -6.64 25.46
CA GLY A 107 -4.35 -7.88 25.87
C GLY A 107 -4.04 -7.98 27.37
N GLY A 108 -4.84 -7.33 28.23
CA GLY A 108 -4.59 -7.18 29.67
C GLY A 108 -4.73 -8.45 30.55
N ASP A 109 -4.98 -9.63 29.98
CA ASP A 109 -5.10 -10.87 30.76
C ASP A 109 -3.76 -11.60 31.00
N ALA A 110 -2.69 -11.23 30.30
CA ALA A 110 -1.36 -11.84 30.50
C ALA A 110 -0.71 -11.47 31.85
N GLY A 111 -1.18 -10.41 32.52
CA GLY A 111 -0.67 -9.98 33.84
C GLY A 111 -1.36 -10.66 35.04
N ARG A 112 -2.49 -11.36 34.85
CA ARG A 112 -3.28 -11.93 35.95
C ARG A 112 -2.79 -13.31 36.40
N ILE A 113 -2.05 -14.01 35.56
CA ILE A 113 -1.52 -15.35 35.85
C ILE A 113 -0.27 -15.35 36.75
N GLY A 114 0.40 -14.20 36.93
CA GLY A 114 1.54 -14.05 37.84
C GLY A 114 1.17 -13.80 39.31
N GLY A 115 -0.08 -13.43 39.61
CA GLY A 115 -0.53 -13.05 40.95
C GLY A 115 -0.97 -14.22 41.85
N LEU A 116 -1.25 -15.38 41.27
CA LEU A 116 -1.83 -16.53 42.01
C LEU A 116 -0.75 -17.44 42.65
N ALA A 117 0.53 -17.27 42.30
CA ALA A 117 1.62 -18.10 42.82
C ALA A 117 2.15 -17.67 44.21
N GLN A 118 1.82 -16.46 44.69
CA GLN A 118 2.37 -15.92 45.95
C GLN A 118 1.48 -16.13 47.18
N GLN A 119 0.32 -16.76 47.05
CA GLN A 119 -0.65 -16.89 48.16
C GLN A 119 -0.65 -18.27 48.85
N ALA A 120 0.21 -19.20 48.43
CA ALA A 120 0.26 -20.57 48.97
C ALA A 120 1.28 -20.80 50.11
N VAL A 121 2.09 -19.79 50.47
CA VAL A 121 3.07 -19.91 51.57
C VAL A 121 2.63 -18.99 52.70
N THR A 122 1.75 -19.47 53.59
CA THR A 122 1.69 -19.15 55.04
C THR A 122 0.46 -19.85 55.65
N ARG A 123 0.63 -21.05 56.22
CA ARG A 123 -0.18 -21.52 57.34
C ARG A 123 0.76 -22.15 58.37
N PRO A 124 0.84 -21.64 59.61
CA PRO A 124 1.64 -22.25 60.66
C PRO A 124 0.91 -23.48 61.21
N GLY A 125 1.64 -24.57 61.40
CA GLY A 125 1.16 -25.77 62.08
C GLY A 125 1.13 -25.53 63.59
N ALA A 126 -0.02 -25.79 64.19
CA ALA A 126 -0.18 -25.91 65.63
C ALA A 126 -0.29 -27.41 65.98
N GLY A 127 0.63 -27.88 66.81
CA GLY A 127 0.65 -29.17 67.48
C GLY A 127 1.30 -28.98 68.84
#